data_AF-A0A953B315-F1
#
_entry.id   AF-A0A953B315-F1
#
_cell.length_a   1.000
_cell.length_b   1.000
_cell.length_c   1.000
_cell.angle_alpha   90.00
_cell.angle_beta   90.00
_cell.angle_gamma   90.00
#
_symmetry.space_group_name_H-M   'P 1'
#
loop_
_entity.id
_entity.type
_entity.pdbx_description
1 polymer ?
#
loop_
_entity_poly.entity_id
_entity_poly.type
_entity_poly.pdbx_seq_one_letter_code
_entity_poly.pdbx_strand_id
1 'polypeptide(L)' 'MLTLRPYQRAAIDAIYAYFAEKAGHPIVVIPTAGGKSLVMAAFIREVLAQWPDQRILIVTHVRELIAQNYA' A
#
# COMPACT_ATOMS: atom_id res chain seq x y z
N MET A 1 -0.44 -2.03 -18.47
CA MET A 1 -0.76 -1.64 -17.08
C MET A 1 -0.93 -2.90 -16.26
N LEU A 2 -0.31 -2.98 -15.08
CA LEU A 2 -0.54 -4.10 -14.15
C LEU A 2 -1.94 -3.96 -13.54
N THR A 3 -2.77 -4.98 -13.71
CA THR A 3 -4.10 -5.08 -13.09
C THR A 3 -3.98 -5.77 -11.74
N LEU A 4 -4.54 -5.17 -10.69
CA LEU A 4 -4.57 -5.77 -9.36
C LEU A 4 -5.44 -7.03 -9.35
N ARG A 5 -5.00 -8.06 -8.60
CA ARG A 5 -5.84 -9.22 -8.31
C ARG A 5 -7.00 -8.81 -7.37
N PRO A 6 -8.12 -9.55 -7.35
CA PRO A 6 -9.28 -9.18 -6.54
C PRO A 6 -8.96 -8.93 -5.06
N TYR A 7 -8.15 -9.79 -4.44
CA TYR A 7 -7.75 -9.61 -3.03
C TYR A 7 -6.82 -8.41 -2.81
N GLN A 8 -6.04 -8.02 -3.81
CA GLN A 8 -5.15 -6.85 -3.73
C GLN A 8 -5.97 -5.57 -3.78
N ARG A 9 -6.97 -5.51 -4.67
CA ARG A 9 -7.94 -4.42 -4.72
C ARG A 9 -8.74 -4.32 -3.41
N ALA A 10 -9.29 -5.45 -2.95
CA ALA A 10 -10.05 -5.50 -1.70
C ALA A 10 -9.23 -5.03 -0.48
N ALA A 11 -7.94 -5.36 -0.43
CA ALA A 11 -7.05 -4.88 0.64
C ALA A 11 -6.92 -3.36 0.66
N ILE A 12 -6.86 -2.71 -0.51
CA ILE A 12 -6.79 -1.25 -0.60
C ILE A 12 -8.15 -0.62 -0.28
N ASP A 13 -9.24 -1.21 -0.78
CA ASP A 13 -10.59 -0.70 -0.52
C ASP A 13 -10.92 -0.76 0.98
N ALA A 14 -10.43 -1.79 1.68
CA ALA A 14 -10.55 -1.89 3.13
C ALA A 14 -9.77 -0.77 3.88
N ILE A 15 -8.64 -0.29 3.34
CA ILE A 15 -7.92 0.86 3.91
C ILE A 15 -8.80 2.12 3.81
N TYR A 16 -9.39 2.38 2.64
CA TYR A 16 -10.29 3.53 2.47
C TYR A 16 -11.53 3.43 3.36
N ALA A 17 -12.17 2.26 3.40
CA ALA A 17 -13.32 2.01 4.27
C ALA A 17 -12.98 2.25 5.75
N TYR A 18 -11.79 1.84 6.20
CA TYR A 18 -11.34 2.12 7.56
C TYR A 18 -11.25 3.62 7.85
N PHE A 19 -10.58 4.39 6.98
CA PHE A 19 -10.39 5.82 7.19
C PHE A 19 -11.65 6.66 6.98
N ALA A 20 -12.65 6.15 6.26
CA ALA A 20 -13.95 6.80 6.15
C ALA A 20 -14.70 6.87 7.49
N GLU A 21 -14.43 5.93 8.41
CA GLU A 21 -15.14 5.81 9.68
C GLU A 21 -14.26 6.06 10.91
N LYS A 22 -12.94 5.93 10.80
CA LYS A 22 -12.01 5.87 11.94
C LYS A 22 -10.74 6.71 11.71
N ALA A 23 -10.29 7.40 12.76
CA ALA A 23 -9.02 8.11 12.81
C ALA A 23 -7.94 7.29 13.53
N GLY A 24 -7.57 6.13 12.99
CA GLY A 24 -6.62 5.19 13.62
C GLY A 24 -5.52 4.69 12.68
N HIS A 25 -4.90 3.57 13.05
CA HIS A 25 -3.78 2.96 12.31
C HIS A 25 -4.16 1.57 11.81
N PRO A 26 -4.68 1.42 10.57
CA PRO A 26 -5.08 0.13 10.04
C PRO A 26 -3.87 -0.77 9.78
N ILE A 27 -4.07 -2.08 9.95
CA ILE A 27 -3.06 -3.11 9.64
C ILE A 27 -3.58 -3.95 8.48
N VAL A 28 -2.80 -4.02 7.40
CA VAL A 28 -3.07 -4.90 6.25
C VAL A 28 -2.06 -6.04 6.25
N VAL A 29 -2.56 -7.28 6.34
CA VAL A 29 -1.75 -8.49 6.33
C VAL A 29 -1.84 -9.14 4.95
N ILE A 30 -0.70 -9.30 4.29
CA ILE A 30 -0.57 -9.98 3.00
C ILE A 30 0.52 -11.04 3.15
N PRO A 31 0.28 -12.31 2.77
CA PRO A 31 1.28 -13.36 2.87
C PRO A 31 2.48 -13.10 1.96
N THR A 32 3.60 -13.75 2.26
CA THR A 32 4.78 -13.77 1.37
C THR A 32 4.37 -14.17 -0.04
N ALA A 33 4.96 -13.53 -1.05
CA ALA A 33 4.59 -13.65 -2.47
C ALA A 33 3.13 -13.24 -2.83
N GLY A 34 2.35 -12.72 -1.88
CA GLY A 34 1.00 -12.18 -2.13
C GLY A 34 0.99 -10.83 -2.86
N GLY A 35 2.15 -10.19 -3.03
CA GLY A 35 2.30 -8.90 -3.70
C GLY A 35 2.13 -7.70 -2.76
N LYS A 36 2.61 -7.80 -1.52
CA LYS A 36 2.54 -6.71 -0.52
C LYS A 36 3.09 -5.38 -1.06
N SER A 37 4.26 -5.39 -1.70
CA SER A 37 4.85 -4.18 -2.31
C SER A 37 3.98 -3.59 -3.41
N LEU A 38 3.36 -4.43 -4.24
CA LEU A 38 2.45 -3.96 -5.30
C LEU A 38 1.19 -3.31 -4.71
N VAL A 39 0.62 -3.88 -3.65
CA VAL A 39 -0.52 -3.29 -2.94
C VAL A 39 -0.16 -1.94 -2.35
N MET A 40 0.99 -1.84 -1.67
CA MET A 40 1.48 -0.56 -1.13
C MET A 40 1.67 0.47 -2.25
N ALA A 41 2.35 0.12 -3.33
CA ALA A 41 2.60 1.04 -4.45
C ALA A 41 1.30 1.51 -5.12
N ALA A 42 0.33 0.61 -5.32
CA ALA A 42 -0.97 0.96 -5.91
C ALA A 42 -1.78 1.89 -5.00
N PHE A 43 -1.83 1.62 -3.70
CA PHE A 43 -2.47 2.51 -2.73
C PHE A 43 -1.82 3.90 -2.73
N ILE A 44 -0.49 3.95 -2.67
CA ILE A 44 0.26 5.22 -2.68
C ILE A 44 -0.02 6.02 -3.96
N ARG A 45 -0.05 5.35 -5.12
CA ARG A 45 -0.37 6.01 -6.38
C ARG A 45 -1.78 6.62 -6.36
N GLU A 46 -2.77 5.91 -5.81
CA GLU A 46 -4.14 6.42 -5.70
C GLU A 46 -4.24 7.60 -4.72
N VAL A 47 -3.56 7.50 -3.58
CA VAL A 47 -3.47 8.59 -2.61
C VAL A 47 -2.86 9.83 -3.26
N LEU A 48 -1.73 9.72 -3.95
CA LEU A 48 -1.07 10.86 -4.59
C LEU A 48 -1.85 11.41 -5.80
N ALA A 49 -2.65 10.58 -6.48
CA ALA A 49 -3.54 11.04 -7.54
C ALA A 49 -4.68 11.91 -7.00
N GLN A 50 -5.18 11.62 -5.79
CA GLN A 50 -6.25 12.38 -5.14
C GLN A 50 -5.72 13.55 -4.29
N TRP A 51 -4.58 13.35 -3.62
CA TRP A 51 -3.93 14.30 -2.72
C TRP A 51 -2.44 14.43 -3.08
N PRO A 52 -2.10 15.26 -4.08
CA PRO A 52 -0.73 15.38 -4.60
C PRO A 52 0.30 15.83 -3.57
N ASP A 53 -0.12 16.62 -2.58
CA ASP A 53 0.77 17.13 -1.52
C ASP A 53 1.01 16.12 -0.38
N GLN A 54 0.40 14.94 -0.44
CA GLN A 54 0.53 13.93 0.61
C GLN A 54 1.98 13.42 0.67
N ARG A 55 2.55 13.43 1.88
CA ARG A 55 3.90 12.90 2.13
C ARG A 55 3.81 11.50 2.71
N ILE A 56 4.52 10.56 2.09
CA ILE A 56 4.45 9.14 2.43
C ILE A 56 5.86 8.60 2.65
N LEU A 57 6.05 7.85 3.73
CA LEU A 57 7.31 7.18 4.04
C LEU A 57 7.08 5.67 4.10
N ILE A 58 7.87 4.92 3.33
CA ILE A 58 7.91 3.45 3.41
C ILE A 58 9.16 3.08 4.21
N VAL A 59 8.97 2.44 5.36
CA VAL A 59 10.06 2.06 6.26
C VAL A 59 10.20 0.54 6.37
N THR A 60 11.44 0.07 6.47
CA THR A 60 11.79 -1.30 6.80
C THR A 60 13.11 -1.31 7.56
N HIS A 61 13.33 -2.35 8.36
CA HIS A 61 14.52 -2.48 9.19
C HIS A 61 15.73 -3.09 8.45
N VAL A 62 15.52 -3.61 7.23
CA VAL A 62 16.52 -4.37 6.47
C VAL A 62 16.92 -3.59 5.22
N ARG A 63 18.20 -3.30 5.06
CA ARG A 63 18.74 -2.50 3.94
C ARG A 63 18.49 -3.19 2.59
N GLU A 64 18.58 -4.50 2.56
CA GLU A 64 18.39 -5.35 1.37
C GLU A 64 16.96 -5.20 0.83
N LEU A 65 15.96 -5.10 1.72
CA LEU A 65 14.57 -4.88 1.33
C LEU A 65 14.34 -3.48 0.75
N ILE A 66 15.16 -2.49 1.13
CA ILE A 66 15.12 -1.16 0.50
C ILE A 66 15.63 -1.26 -0.94
N ALA A 67 16.77 -1.92 -1.14
CA ALA A 67 17.35 -2.10 -2.48
C ALA A 67 16.41 -2.89 -3.41
N GLN A 68 15.77 -3.95 -2.91
CA GLN A 68 14.80 -4.74 -3.68
C GLN A 68 13.53 -3.98 -4.07
N ASN A 69 13.08 -3.01 -3.27
CA ASN A 69 11.92 -2.18 -3.64
C ASN A 69 12.30 -1.03 -4.58
N TYR A 70 13.58 -0.63 -4.63
CA TYR A 70 14.05 0.43 -5.53
C TYR A 70 14.23 -0.06 -6.98
N ALA A 71 14.71 -1.29 -7.15
CA ALA A 71 14.93 -1.92 -8.46
C ALA A 71 13.62 -2.32 -9.14
#